data_AF-A0A950DJ93-F1
#
_entry.id   AF-A0A950DJ93-F1
#
_cell.length_a   1.000
_cell.length_b   1.000
_cell.length_c   1.000
_cell.angle_alpha   90.00
_cell.angle_beta   90.00
_cell.angle_gamma   90.00
#
_symmetry.space_group_name_H-M   'P 1'
#
loop_
_entity.id
_entity.type
_entity.pdbx_description
1 polymer ?
#
loop_
_entity_poly.entity_id
_entity_poly.type
_entity_poly.pdbx_seq_one_letter_code
_entity_poly.pdbx_strand_id
1 'polypeptide(L)'
;MAPLVVWLCTDAAKNVNGRTFYVCGDEVGLFSEPEVIRSLSRAGGWTLDSLDSYARERLIGDLTNDFLLEGYPKLRKFEPTKG
;
A
#
# COMPACT_ATOMS: atom_id res chain seq x y z
N MET A 1 -8.30 -13.51 14.13
CA MET A 1 -9.23 -12.65 13.35
C MET A 1 -10.56 -12.40 14.08
N ALA A 2 -11.38 -13.42 14.34
CA ALA A 2 -12.74 -13.23 14.88
C ALA A 2 -12.84 -12.40 16.19
N PRO A 3 -11.96 -12.54 17.21
CA PRO A 3 -12.12 -11.80 18.47
C PRO A 3 -11.99 -10.27 18.34
N LEU A 4 -11.07 -9.77 17.51
CA LEU A 4 -10.91 -8.34 17.28
C LEU A 4 -12.16 -7.75 16.60
N VAL A 5 -12.71 -8.46 15.61
CA VAL A 5 -13.93 -8.03 14.91
C VAL A 5 -15.11 -7.97 15.87
N VAL A 6 -15.28 -8.99 16.74
CA VAL A 6 -16.34 -8.99 17.76
C VAL A 6 -16.14 -7.86 18.77
N TRP A 7 -14.90 -7.61 19.21
CA TRP A 7 -14.59 -6.50 20.13
C TRP A 7 -14.93 -5.12 19.53
N LEU A 8 -14.68 -4.90 18.24
CA LEU A 8 -15.05 -3.66 17.54
C LEU A 8 -16.57 -3.40 17.53
N CYS A 9 -17.39 -4.44 17.73
CA CYS A 9 -18.85 -4.31 17.85
C CYS A 9 -19.33 -4.03 19.29
N THR A 10 -18.44 -3.91 20.27
CA THR A 10 -18.80 -3.65 21.67
C THR A 10 -18.78 -2.16 22.02
N ASP A 11 -19.44 -1.78 23.11
CA ASP A 11 -19.41 -0.40 23.64
C ASP A 11 -18.00 0.08 24.00
N ALA A 12 -17.07 -0.84 24.29
CA ALA A 12 -15.69 -0.52 24.60
C ALA A 12 -14.95 0.08 23.39
N ALA A 13 -15.40 -0.22 22.17
CA ALA A 13 -14.83 0.29 20.92
C ALA A 13 -15.60 1.47 20.33
N LYS A 14 -16.57 2.06 21.06
CA LYS A 14 -17.48 3.10 20.52
C LYS A 14 -16.79 4.34 19.93
N ASN A 15 -15.56 4.62 20.37
CA ASN A 15 -14.75 5.76 19.93
C ASN A 15 -13.66 5.37 18.93
N VAL A 16 -13.66 4.13 18.43
CA VAL A 16 -12.69 3.63 17.45
C VAL A 16 -13.31 3.72 16.05
N ASN A 17 -12.78 4.60 15.20
CA ASN A 17 -13.23 4.76 13.82
C ASN A 17 -12.06 5.10 12.88
N GLY A 18 -12.26 4.91 11.57
CA GLY A 18 -11.28 5.33 10.54
C GLY A 18 -9.90 4.66 10.64
N ARG A 19 -9.79 3.55 11.36
CA ARG A 19 -8.53 2.82 11.60
C ARG A 19 -8.44 1.55 10.76
N THR A 20 -7.22 1.18 10.39
CA THR A 20 -6.91 -0.11 9.77
C THR A 20 -6.12 -0.98 10.73
N PHE A 21 -6.54 -2.23 10.91
CA PHE A 21 -5.89 -3.17 11.83
C PHE A 21 -5.25 -4.33 11.06
N TYR A 22 -4.09 -4.77 11.54
CA TYR A 22 -3.43 -6.02 11.14
C TYR A 22 -3.89 -7.15 12.05
N VAL A 23 -4.19 -8.32 11.49
CA VAL A 23 -4.50 -9.53 12.26
C VAL A 23 -3.89 -10.76 11.61
N CYS A 24 -2.99 -11.44 12.31
CA CYS A 24 -2.39 -12.69 11.88
C CYS A 24 -2.19 -13.63 13.07
N GLY A 25 -2.85 -14.79 13.07
CA GLY A 25 -2.82 -15.71 14.22
C GLY A 25 -3.21 -15.00 15.52
N ASP A 26 -2.27 -14.95 16.45
CA ASP A 26 -2.38 -14.33 17.78
C ASP A 26 -1.89 -12.87 17.82
N GLU A 27 -1.39 -12.34 16.71
CA GLU A 27 -0.90 -10.97 16.60
C GLU A 27 -2.00 -10.03 16.10
N VAL A 28 -2.15 -8.91 16.80
CA VAL A 28 -2.98 -7.78 16.39
C VAL A 28 -2.14 -6.51 16.37
N GLY A 29 -2.27 -5.73 15.31
CA GLY A 29 -1.58 -4.46 15.14
C GLY A 29 -2.52 -3.36 14.68
N LEU A 30 -2.17 -2.12 14.96
CA LEU A 30 -2.82 -0.93 14.39
C LEU A 30 -1.88 -0.34 13.34
N PHE A 31 -2.34 -0.24 12.10
CA PHE A 31 -1.58 0.49 11.09
C PHE A 31 -1.61 1.98 11.42
N SER A 32 -0.47 2.66 11.19
CA SER A 32 -0.44 4.11 11.19
C SER A 32 -1.32 4.64 10.06
N GLU A 33 -1.90 5.82 10.25
CA GLU A 33 -2.57 6.53 9.17
C GLU A 33 -1.60 6.85 8.04
N PRO A 34 -2.06 6.80 6.78
CA PRO A 34 -1.27 7.27 5.66
C PRO A 34 -0.90 8.74 5.86
N GLU A 35 0.39 9.04 5.80
CA GLU A 35 0.92 10.39 5.83
C GLU A 35 1.45 10.78 4.44
N VAL A 36 1.17 12.02 4.02
CA VAL A 36 1.75 12.57 2.80
C VAL A 36 3.19 13.00 3.09
N ILE A 37 4.13 12.09 2.86
CA ILE A 37 5.56 12.31 3.13
C ILE A 37 6.25 13.24 2.12
N ARG A 38 5.73 13.31 0.88
CA ARG A 38 6.23 14.15 -0.22
C ARG A 38 5.06 14.58 -1.09
N SER A 39 5.07 15.82 -1.55
CA SER A 39 3.99 16.40 -2.38
C SER A 39 4.58 17.33 -3.43
N LEU A 40 3.97 17.32 -4.62
CA LEU A 40 4.32 18.23 -5.72
C LEU A 40 3.08 19.02 -6.13
N SER A 41 3.25 20.32 -6.35
CA SER A 41 2.23 21.20 -6.89
C SER A 41 2.74 21.87 -8.16
N ARG A 42 1.87 22.00 -9.16
CA ARG A 42 2.17 22.63 -10.45
C ARG A 42 0.96 23.37 -10.97
N ALA A 43 1.15 24.63 -11.36
CA ALA A 43 0.11 25.43 -12.00
C ALA A 43 -0.29 24.80 -13.35
N GLY A 44 -1.60 24.68 -13.60
CA GLY A 44 -2.12 24.00 -14.79
C GLY A 44 -2.17 22.47 -14.69
N GLY A 45 -1.85 21.90 -13.52
CA GLY A 45 -1.95 20.47 -13.27
C GLY A 45 -0.77 19.64 -13.80
N TRP A 46 -0.99 18.34 -13.92
CA TRP A 46 0.02 17.35 -14.28
C TRP A 46 -0.36 16.64 -15.58
N THR A 47 0.62 16.51 -16.45
CA THR A 47 0.60 15.64 -17.64
C THR A 47 1.52 14.45 -17.39
N LEU A 48 1.42 13.40 -18.22
CA LEU A 48 2.34 12.26 -18.14
C LEU A 48 3.80 12.71 -18.29
N ASP A 49 4.12 13.48 -19.33
CA ASP A 49 5.49 13.98 -19.57
C ASP A 49 6.06 14.80 -18.41
N SER A 50 5.21 15.61 -17.75
CA SER A 50 5.67 16.38 -16.59
C SER A 50 5.87 15.46 -15.38
N LEU A 51 4.98 14.51 -15.12
CA LEU A 51 5.21 13.53 -14.07
C LEU A 51 6.48 12.71 -14.32
N ASP A 52 6.73 12.25 -15.53
CA ASP A 52 7.96 11.52 -15.87
C ASP A 52 9.22 12.36 -15.59
N SER A 53 9.14 13.67 -15.83
CA SER A 53 10.23 14.61 -15.57
C SER A 53 10.46 14.87 -14.07
N TYR A 54 9.41 14.96 -13.26
CA TYR A 54 9.52 15.43 -11.87
C TYR A 54 9.39 14.31 -10.81
N ALA A 55 8.63 13.26 -11.09
CA ALA A 55 8.21 12.27 -10.09
C ALA A 55 9.40 11.46 -9.56
N ARG A 56 10.34 11.05 -10.43
CA ARG A 56 11.48 10.23 -9.98
C ARG A 56 12.34 11.00 -8.98
N GLU A 57 12.73 12.22 -9.29
CA GLU A 57 13.63 12.99 -8.42
C GLU A 57 12.93 13.58 -7.19
N ARG A 58 11.68 14.04 -7.34
CA ARG A 58 11.05 14.91 -6.33
C ARG A 58 9.92 14.24 -5.54
N LEU A 59 9.31 13.17 -6.06
CA LEU A 59 8.22 12.47 -5.39
C LEU A 59 8.65 11.10 -4.87
N ILE A 60 9.21 10.26 -5.73
CA ILE A 60 9.49 8.85 -5.44
C ILE A 60 10.93 8.66 -4.95
N GLY A 61 11.87 9.46 -5.42
CA GLY A 61 13.27 9.46 -4.98
C GLY A 61 13.97 8.14 -5.32
N ASP A 62 14.43 7.46 -4.29
CA ASP A 62 15.14 6.18 -4.35
C ASP A 62 14.22 4.95 -4.28
N LEU A 63 12.91 5.12 -4.03
CA LEU A 63 11.98 4.00 -3.99
C LEU A 63 12.04 3.18 -5.29
N THR A 64 12.36 1.91 -5.16
CA THR A 64 12.37 0.90 -6.24
C THR A 64 11.47 -0.26 -5.86
N ASN A 65 10.93 -0.94 -6.88
CA ASN A 65 10.28 -2.21 -6.68
C ASN A 65 11.30 -3.33 -6.93
N ASP A 66 11.78 -3.94 -5.86
CA ASP A 66 12.79 -4.99 -5.96
C ASP A 66 12.20 -6.34 -6.43
N PHE A 67 10.88 -6.44 -6.54
CA PHE A 67 10.16 -7.63 -7.01
C PHE A 67 9.86 -7.61 -8.51
N LEU A 68 10.55 -6.77 -9.28
CA LEU A 68 10.48 -6.84 -10.74
C LEU A 68 10.99 -8.21 -11.21
N LEU A 69 10.18 -8.90 -12.04
CA LEU A 69 10.53 -10.22 -12.58
C LEU A 69 11.61 -10.16 -13.68
N GLU A 70 12.38 -9.08 -13.77
CA GLU A 70 13.45 -8.88 -14.76
C GLU A 70 14.55 -9.93 -14.63
N GLY A 71 14.95 -10.25 -13.40
CA GLY A 71 15.89 -11.35 -13.13
C GLY A 71 15.28 -12.76 -13.20
N TYR A 72 13.96 -12.87 -13.37
CA TYR A 72 13.24 -14.15 -13.31
C TYR A 72 12.29 -14.34 -14.51
N PRO A 73 12.82 -14.42 -15.75
CA PRO A 73 12.00 -14.53 -16.96
C PRO A 73 11.08 -15.77 -16.97
N LYS A 74 11.47 -16.84 -16.28
CA LYS A 74 10.67 -18.06 -16.09
C LYS A 74 9.36 -17.83 -15.31
N LEU A 75 9.31 -16.84 -14.43
CA LEU A 75 8.11 -16.51 -13.64
C LEU A 75 7.15 -15.57 -14.40
N ARG A 76 7.55 -15.06 -15.58
CA ARG A 76 6.71 -14.20 -16.43
C ARG A 76 5.72 -14.99 -17.28
N LYS A 77 5.85 -16.31 -17.34
CA LYS A 77 4.94 -17.20 -18.06
C LYS A 77 4.21 -18.06 -17.04
N PHE A 78 2.89 -17.87 -16.95
CA PHE A 78 2.04 -18.78 -16.21
C PHE A 78 1.56 -19.87 -17.16
N GLU A 79 2.00 -21.11 -16.94
CA GLU A 79 1.43 -22.26 -17.62
C GLU A 79 0.32 -22.83 -16.74
N PRO A 80 -0.96 -22.68 -17.10
CA PRO A 80 -2.04 -23.27 -16.32
C PRO A 80 -1.88 -24.79 -16.34
N THR A 81 -1.80 -25.40 -15.16
CA THR A 81 -1.79 -26.84 -15.01
C THR A 81 -3.09 -27.39 -15.60
N LYS A 82 -2.99 -28.24 -16.63
CA LYS A 82 -4.15 -28.92 -17.19
C LYS A 82 -4.79 -29.75 -16.09
N GLY A 83 -6.02 -29.39 -15.71
CA GLY A 83 -6.90 -30.19 -14.87
C GLY A 83 -7.48 -31.38 -15.63
#